data_AF-A0A377YV41-F1
#
_entry.id   AF-A0A377YV41-F1
#
_cell.length_a   1.000
_cell.length_b   1.000
_cell.length_c   1.000
_cell.angle_alpha   90.00
_cell.angle_beta   90.00
_cell.angle_gamma   90.00
#
_symmetry.space_group_name_H-M   'P 1'
#
loop_
_entity.id
_entity.type
_entity.pdbx_description
1 polymer ?
#
loop_
_entity_poly.entity_id
_entity_poly.type
_entity_poly.pdbx_seq_one_letter_code
_entity_poly.pdbx_strand_id
1 'polypeptide(L)' 'MAALVATRFNPVIKTFYVRLLAAGKAKKVALVACMRKLLTILNAMLRKNEEWDESYHHVAP' A
#
# COMPACT_ATOMS: atom_id res chain seq x y z
N MET A 1 -11.39 7.24 -6.08
CA MET A 1 -10.12 6.58 -6.45
C MET A 1 -9.63 5.72 -5.28
N ALA A 2 -9.44 4.40 -5.47
CA ALA A 2 -9.15 3.46 -4.38
C ALA A 2 -7.84 3.75 -3.63
N ALA A 3 -6.77 4.10 -4.34
CA ALA A 3 -5.47 4.39 -3.71
C ALA A 3 -5.51 5.60 -2.77
N LEU A 4 -6.32 6.62 -3.07
CA LEU A 4 -6.48 7.78 -2.19
C LEU A 4 -7.20 7.43 -0.89
N VAL A 5 -8.15 6.48 -0.93
CA VAL A 5 -8.82 5.97 0.27
C VAL A 5 -7.85 5.10 1.06
N ALA A 6 -7.11 4.21 0.39
CA ALA A 6 -6.13 3.34 1.02
C ALA A 6 -5.01 4.13 1.74
N THR A 7 -4.50 5.23 1.18
CA THR A 7 -3.49 6.06 1.86
C THR A 7 -4.01 6.74 3.12
N ARG A 8 -5.33 6.86 3.28
CA ARG A 8 -5.97 7.47 4.48
C ARG A 8 -6.31 6.43 5.54
N PHE A 9 -6.86 5.30 5.15
CA PHE A 9 -7.46 4.33 6.07
C PHE A 9 -6.67 3.02 6.22
N ASN A 10 -5.87 2.62 5.23
CA ASN A 10 -5.08 1.39 5.33
C ASN A 10 -3.68 1.73 5.87
N PRO A 11 -3.30 1.25 7.07
CA PRO A 11 -2.02 1.59 7.71
C PRO A 11 -0.80 1.13 6.89
N VAL A 12 -0.88 0.00 6.20
CA VAL A 12 0.20 -0.56 5.36
C VAL A 12 0.48 0.29 4.12
N ILE A 13 -0.56 0.88 3.54
CA ILE A 13 -0.43 1.78 2.39
C ILE A 13 -0.09 3.19 2.86
N LYS A 14 -0.65 3.66 3.97
CA LYS A 14 -0.33 4.96 4.58
C LYS A 14 1.14 5.06 4.96
N THR A 15 1.69 4.06 5.66
CA THR A 15 3.12 4.03 6.04
C THR A 15 4.04 4.03 4.82
N PHE A 16 3.69 3.27 3.77
CA PHE A 16 4.43 3.27 2.51
C PHE A 16 4.37 4.64 1.81
N TYR A 17 3.20 5.26 1.76
CA TYR A 17 3.02 6.60 1.21
C TYR A 17 3.86 7.65 1.96
N VAL A 18 3.81 7.64 3.29
CA VAL A 18 4.58 8.56 4.14
C VAL A 18 6.08 8.34 3.95
N ARG A 19 6.56 7.08 3.86
CA ARG A 19 7.97 6.78 3.57
C ARG A 19 8.41 7.36 2.23
N LEU A 20 7.59 7.28 1.19
CA LEU A 20 7.91 7.86 -0.11
C LEU A 20 7.94 9.40 -0.07
N LEU A 21 7.02 10.02 0.67
CA LEU A 21 7.05 11.48 0.87
C LEU A 21 8.27 11.92 1.66
N ALA A 22 8.64 11.20 2.72
CA ALA A 22 9.85 11.46 3.50
C ALA A 22 11.13 11.32 2.67
N ALA A 23 11.13 10.41 1.68
CA ALA A 23 12.20 10.28 0.68
C ALA A 23 12.16 11.36 -0.43
N GLY A 24 11.33 12.41 -0.28
CA GLY A 24 11.27 13.54 -1.21
C GLY A 24 10.51 13.27 -2.51
N LYS A 25 9.75 12.16 -2.62
CA LYS A 25 8.98 11.87 -3.84
C LYS A 25 7.79 12.81 -3.98
N ALA A 26 7.53 13.26 -5.21
CA ALA A 26 6.35 14.04 -5.53
C ALA A 26 5.05 13.27 -5.16
N LYS A 27 4.06 13.97 -4.61
CA LYS A 27 2.79 13.38 -4.13
C LYS A 27 2.11 12.49 -5.16
N LYS A 28 2.07 12.92 -6.43
CA LYS A 28 1.51 12.12 -7.54
C LYS A 28 2.27 10.82 -7.75
N VAL A 29 3.60 10.85 -7.74
CA VAL A 29 4.46 9.66 -7.89
C VAL A 29 4.26 8.72 -6.71
N ALA A 30 4.19 9.25 -5.49
CA ALA A 30 3.92 8.45 -4.30
C ALA A 30 2.54 7.77 -4.36
N LEU A 31 1.52 8.46 -4.88
CA LEU A 31 0.19 7.88 -5.05
C LEU A 31 0.15 6.78 -6.12
N VAL A 32 0.86 6.98 -7.25
CA VAL A 32 1.00 5.95 -8.30
C VAL A 32 1.73 4.71 -7.77
N ALA A 33 2.79 4.89 -6.97
CA ALA A 33 3.45 3.77 -6.30
C ALA A 33 2.49 3.03 -5.34
N CYS A 34 1.63 3.75 -4.62
CA CYS A 34 0.60 3.13 -3.77
C CYS A 34 -0.42 2.33 -4.59
N MET A 35 -0.83 2.80 -5.78
CA MET A 35 -1.70 2.03 -6.68
C MET A 35 -1.03 0.71 -7.08
N ARG A 36 0.24 0.75 -7.47
CA ARG A 36 0.99 -0.46 -7.83
C ARG A 36 1.08 -1.44 -6.67
N LYS A 37 1.36 -0.95 -5.45
CA LYS A 37 1.40 -1.77 -4.24
C LYS A 37 0.05 -2.43 -3.96
N LEU A 38 -1.05 -1.68 -4.05
CA LEU A 38 -2.42 -2.20 -3.87
C LEU A 38 -2.76 -3.32 -4.85
N LEU A 39 -2.54 -3.10 -6.16
CA LEU A 39 -2.80 -4.11 -7.17
C LEU A 39 -1.95 -5.36 -6.96
N THR A 40 -0.73 -5.21 -6.46
CA THR A 40 0.16 -6.34 -6.16
C THR A 40 -0.38 -7.18 -5.00
N ILE A 41 -0.88 -6.54 -3.94
CA ILE A 41 -1.48 -7.25 -2.79
C ILE A 41 -2.75 -7.98 -3.24
N LEU A 42 -3.65 -7.29 -3.95
CA LEU A 42 -4.87 -7.90 -4.48
C LEU A 42 -4.57 -9.09 -5.39
N ASN A 43 -3.57 -8.97 -6.27
CA ASN A 43 -3.17 -10.07 -7.13
C ASN A 43 -2.60 -11.26 -6.33
N ALA A 44 -1.89 -11.02 -5.22
CA ALA A 44 -1.41 -12.09 -4.35
C ALA A 44 -2.57 -12.79 -3.61
N MET A 45 -3.52 -12.01 -3.08
CA MET A 45 -4.74 -12.51 -2.45
C MET A 45 -5.54 -13.41 -3.39
N LEU A 46 -5.80 -12.93 -4.61
CA LEU A 46 -6.53 -13.69 -5.64
C LEU A 46 -5.80 -14.97 -6.05
N ARG A 47 -4.46 -14.93 -6.16
CA ARG A 47 -3.67 -16.12 -6.49
C ARG A 47 -3.70 -17.19 -5.42
N LYS A 48 -3.79 -16.80 -4.15
CA LYS A 48 -3.88 -17.73 -3.01
C LYS A 48 -5.32 -18.07 -2.63
N ASN A 49 -6.30 -17.39 -3.22
CA ASN A 49 -7.70 -17.41 -2.79
C ASN A 49 -7.85 -17.10 -1.28
N GLU A 50 -7.04 -16.17 -0.78
CA GLU A 50 -7.00 -15.72 0.61
C GLU A 50 -7.56 -14.30 0.70
N GLU A 51 -8.22 -14.00 1.83
CA GLU A 51 -8.60 -12.64 2.16
C GLU A 51 -7.40 -11.83 2.68
N TRP A 52 -7.63 -10.55 2.99
CA TRP A 52 -6.58 -9.71 3.53
C TRP A 52 -6.11 -10.27 4.87
N ASP A 53 -4.81 -10.50 5.00
CA ASP A 53 -4.17 -10.88 6.24
C ASP A 53 -3.09 -9.85 6.60
N GLU A 54 -3.27 -9.20 7.75
CA GLU A 54 -2.34 -8.18 8.26
C GLU A 54 -0.99 -8.78 8.68
N SER A 55 -0.94 -10.10 8.94
CA SER A 55 0.28 -10.81 9.34
C SER A 55 1.41 -10.67 8.32
N TYR A 56 1.08 -10.65 7.03
CA TYR A 56 2.02 -10.49 5.91
C TYR A 56 2.60 -9.07 5.78
N HIS A 57 2.10 -8.12 6.57
CA HIS A 57 2.41 -6.71 6.42
C HIS A 57 3.05 -6.08 7.67
N HIS A 58 3.36 -6.90 8.68
CA HIS A 58 4.19 -6.46 9.80
C HIS A 58 5.60 -6.11 9.31
N VAL A 59 5.95 -4.83 9.46
CA VAL A 59 7.34 -4.40 9.42
C VAL A 59 7.88 -4.70 10.81
N ALA A 60 8.74 -5.73 10.93
CA ALA A 60 9.49 -5.95 12.16
C ALA A 60 10.22 -4.64 12.56
N PRO A 61 10.28 -4.33 13.87
CA PRO A 61 10.92 -3.10 14.36
C PRO A 61 12.39 -2.98 13.95
#